data_AF-A0A6A7LEC6-F1
#
_entry.id   AF-A0A6A7LEC6-F1
#
_cell.length_a   1.000
_cell.length_b   1.000
_cell.length_c   1.000
_cell.angle_alpha   90.00
_cell.angle_beta   90.00
_cell.angle_gamma   90.00
#
_symmetry.space_group_name_H-M   'P 1'
#
loop_
_entity.id
_entity.type
_entity.pdbx_description
1 polymer ?
#
loop_
_entity_poly.entity_id
_entity_poly.type
_entity_poly.pdbx_seq_one_letter_code
_entity_poly.pdbx_strand_id
1 'polypeptide(L)'
;MASTRGSKNNSGGPRAPRWPNGNIDWERVSHEYLKPIISSQIAPNTNRGFMYILDSKQILKKSDYDGLTDHLVQWRMNGEIDWNTVADGSGRGIINDFDGYEDCNAFVNDQIGFLLKCGEQYEIRLKGEWRWHGQPEYVMNMVEKHAVAGTVAAHTMENYVKVAYNRGDSGWGYMEKLCRELDKERYYTDLDTGNEMERDAIHLNYLGDDDKYGRHMDDLIKEQLEFFGLSDIVEFKRIAVVPSQIQEYGLPVDFETGKGYEIDALNAFNPEKFRKLLLDNITPYFDRDIHDQLLKQNPARVIDGLVRKRVKFLSERSGKPKSSTRRRRL
;
A
#
# COMPACT_ATOMS: atom_id res chain seq x y z
N MET A 1 -20.93 42.45 -43.98
CA MET A 1 -19.98 41.50 -43.36
C MET A 1 -19.27 42.21 -42.23
N ALA A 2 -19.67 41.96 -40.98
CA ALA A 2 -18.96 42.41 -39.79
C ALA A 2 -18.83 41.20 -38.87
N SER A 3 -17.63 40.60 -38.86
CA SER A 3 -17.30 39.48 -37.99
C SER A 3 -16.85 40.03 -36.65
N THR A 4 -17.75 39.98 -35.66
CA THR A 4 -17.42 40.22 -34.25
C THR A 4 -16.57 39.05 -33.75
N ARG A 5 -15.30 39.35 -33.43
CA ARG A 5 -14.40 38.43 -32.71
C ARG A 5 -15.04 38.03 -31.39
N GLY A 6 -15.32 36.74 -31.26
CA GLY A 6 -15.81 36.13 -30.03
C GLY A 6 -14.88 36.41 -28.86
N SER A 7 -15.47 36.94 -27.80
CA SER A 7 -14.91 37.04 -26.46
C SER A 7 -14.32 35.70 -26.04
N LYS A 8 -13.01 35.64 -25.74
CA LYS A 8 -12.42 34.50 -25.04
C LYS A 8 -13.04 34.49 -23.63
N ASN A 9 -13.79 33.44 -23.33
CA ASN A 9 -14.26 33.17 -21.97
C ASN A 9 -13.05 33.10 -21.03
N ASN A 10 -12.81 34.19 -20.28
CA ASN A 10 -12.03 34.18 -19.05
C ASN A 10 -12.88 33.45 -18.00
N SER A 11 -12.83 32.12 -17.98
CA SER A 11 -13.23 31.36 -16.80
C SER A 11 -12.17 31.63 -15.72
N GLY A 12 -12.37 32.71 -14.96
CA GLY A 12 -11.48 33.17 -13.91
C GLY A 12 -11.54 32.23 -12.70
N GLY A 13 -10.84 31.10 -12.78
CA GLY A 13 -10.51 30.33 -11.60
C GLY A 13 -9.60 31.13 -10.65
N PRO A 14 -9.58 30.77 -9.34
CA PRO A 14 -8.68 31.39 -8.39
C PRO A 14 -7.24 31.07 -8.79
N ARG A 15 -6.49 32.10 -9.19
CA ARG A 15 -5.04 31.99 -9.41
C ARG A 15 -4.34 31.86 -8.08
N ALA A 16 -3.15 31.24 -8.08
CA ALA A 16 -2.25 31.25 -6.93
C ALA A 16 -2.24 32.64 -6.29
N PRO A 17 -2.45 32.73 -4.97
CA PRO A 17 -2.23 33.97 -4.27
C PRO A 17 -0.80 34.42 -4.56
N ARG A 18 -0.63 35.69 -4.88
CA ARG A 18 0.67 36.28 -5.22
C ARG A 18 0.90 37.51 -4.38
N TRP A 19 2.13 37.66 -3.93
CA TRP A 19 2.63 38.89 -3.35
C TRP A 19 2.60 40.02 -4.39
N PRO A 20 2.63 41.30 -3.97
CA PRO A 20 2.66 42.44 -4.88
C PRO A 20 3.82 42.44 -5.89
N ASN A 21 4.92 41.73 -5.57
CA ASN A 21 6.07 41.53 -6.46
C ASN A 21 5.84 40.45 -7.54
N GLY A 22 4.67 39.82 -7.56
CA GLY A 22 4.30 38.77 -8.52
C GLY A 22 4.72 37.36 -8.10
N ASN A 23 5.46 37.19 -7.00
CA ASN A 23 5.84 35.86 -6.50
C ASN A 23 4.65 35.14 -5.87
N ILE A 24 4.65 33.81 -5.93
CA ILE A 24 3.63 32.98 -5.30
C ILE A 24 3.70 33.16 -3.78
N ASP A 25 2.54 33.34 -3.17
CA ASP A 25 2.34 33.34 -1.73
C ASP A 25 2.14 31.89 -1.26
N TRP A 26 3.27 31.22 -1.01
CA TRP A 26 3.29 29.81 -0.66
C TRP A 26 2.63 29.51 0.68
N GLU A 27 2.69 30.42 1.66
CA GLU A 27 2.00 30.27 2.95
C GLU A 27 0.49 30.15 2.74
N ARG A 28 -0.06 31.03 1.89
CA ARG A 28 -1.46 30.99 1.53
C ARG A 28 -1.81 29.79 0.65
N VAL A 29 -0.92 29.34 -0.24
CA VAL A 29 -1.07 28.06 -0.96
C VAL A 29 -1.21 26.88 0.01
N SER A 30 -0.35 26.82 1.04
CA SER A 30 -0.40 25.79 2.08
C SER A 30 -1.73 25.81 2.84
N HIS A 31 -2.09 26.97 3.37
CA HIS A 31 -3.21 27.10 4.31
C HIS A 31 -4.58 27.02 3.62
N GLU A 32 -4.76 27.70 2.48
CA GLU A 32 -6.07 27.80 1.84
C GLU A 32 -6.38 26.63 0.91
N TYR A 33 -5.36 25.94 0.40
CA TYR A 33 -5.55 24.94 -0.65
C TYR A 33 -4.98 23.58 -0.28
N LEU A 34 -3.71 23.50 0.13
CA LEU A 34 -3.05 22.22 0.35
C LEU A 34 -3.54 21.50 1.62
N LYS A 35 -3.56 22.17 2.78
CA LYS A 35 -4.03 21.57 4.05
C LYS A 35 -5.47 21.05 3.96
N PRO A 36 -6.42 21.78 3.33
CA PRO A 36 -7.75 21.23 3.06
C PRO A 36 -7.73 19.95 2.20
N ILE A 37 -6.94 19.92 1.12
CA ILE A 37 -6.78 18.72 0.27
C ILE A 37 -6.27 17.55 1.12
N ILE A 38 -5.20 17.75 1.89
CA ILE A 38 -4.62 16.74 2.78
C ILE A 38 -5.67 16.20 3.76
N SER A 39 -6.45 17.08 4.39
CA SER A 39 -7.47 16.66 5.37
C SER A 39 -8.63 15.86 4.77
N SER A 40 -8.85 16.01 3.45
CA SER A 40 -9.98 15.40 2.74
C SER A 40 -9.62 14.11 1.99
N GLN A 41 -8.33 13.78 1.87
CA GLN A 41 -7.85 12.65 1.08
C GLN A 41 -7.15 11.62 1.95
N ILE A 42 -7.19 10.37 1.51
CA ILE A 42 -6.41 9.29 2.12
C ILE A 42 -4.94 9.51 1.77
N ALA A 43 -4.13 9.76 2.79
CA ALA A 43 -2.67 9.86 2.67
C ALA A 43 -2.04 8.47 2.48
N PRO A 44 -0.83 8.38 1.87
CA PRO A 44 -0.05 9.47 1.29
C PRO A 44 -0.44 9.81 -0.16
N ASN A 45 -0.23 11.06 -0.56
CA ASN A 45 -0.28 11.51 -1.97
C ASN A 45 1.11 11.75 -2.54
N THR A 46 1.29 11.61 -3.85
CA THR A 46 2.55 11.94 -4.53
C THR A 46 2.67 13.45 -4.77
N ASN A 47 3.89 13.97 -4.93
CA ASN A 47 4.11 15.39 -5.31
C ASN A 47 3.35 15.75 -6.60
N ARG A 48 3.36 14.84 -7.58
CA ARG A 48 2.60 14.97 -8.82
C ARG A 48 1.09 14.98 -8.57
N GLY A 49 0.60 14.12 -7.68
CA GLY A 49 -0.81 14.11 -7.25
C GLY A 49 -1.27 15.47 -6.73
N PHE A 50 -0.50 16.13 -5.86
CA PHE A 50 -0.82 17.48 -5.42
C PHE A 50 -0.78 18.51 -6.55
N MET A 51 0.22 18.41 -7.44
CA MET A 51 0.33 19.30 -8.59
C MET A 51 -0.88 19.21 -9.51
N TYR A 52 -1.31 17.99 -9.82
CA TYR A 52 -2.51 17.69 -10.60
C TYR A 52 -3.76 18.38 -10.05
N ILE A 53 -3.97 18.28 -8.73
CA ILE A 53 -5.12 18.91 -8.07
C ILE A 53 -5.03 20.44 -8.15
N LEU A 54 -3.86 21.02 -7.85
CA LEU A 54 -3.68 22.47 -7.82
C LEU A 54 -3.73 23.11 -9.21
N ASP A 55 -3.22 22.43 -10.25
CA ASP A 55 -3.30 22.86 -11.64
C ASP A 55 -4.74 22.83 -12.17
N SER A 56 -5.49 21.76 -11.84
CA SER A 56 -6.90 21.64 -12.23
C SER A 56 -7.79 22.77 -11.68
N LYS A 57 -7.43 23.27 -10.49
CA LYS A 57 -8.10 24.40 -9.82
C LYS A 57 -7.57 25.77 -10.29
N GLN A 58 -6.63 25.77 -11.24
CA GLN A 58 -5.93 26.95 -11.76
C GLN A 58 -5.14 27.72 -10.70
N ILE A 59 -4.79 27.07 -9.59
CA ILE A 59 -4.04 27.67 -8.49
C ILE A 59 -2.58 27.76 -8.93
N LEU A 60 -1.93 26.60 -9.11
CA LEU A 60 -0.57 26.52 -9.60
C LEU A 60 -0.55 26.19 -11.09
N LYS A 61 0.59 26.43 -11.73
CA LYS A 61 0.87 25.96 -13.09
C LYS A 61 2.03 24.99 -13.06
N LYS A 62 2.17 24.16 -14.09
CA LYS A 62 3.35 23.29 -14.29
C LYS A 62 4.70 23.94 -13.93
N SER A 63 4.90 25.20 -14.31
CA SER A 63 6.15 25.94 -14.04
C SER A 63 6.48 26.09 -12.55
N ASP A 64 5.48 25.86 -11.68
CA ASP A 64 5.56 26.04 -10.24
C ASP A 64 5.84 24.71 -9.50
N TYR A 65 5.98 23.58 -10.23
CA TYR A 65 6.18 22.24 -9.65
C TYR A 65 7.41 22.14 -8.75
N ASP A 66 8.55 22.70 -9.19
CA ASP A 66 9.78 22.68 -8.39
C ASP A 66 9.58 23.47 -7.09
N GLY A 67 8.92 24.64 -7.19
CA GLY A 67 8.58 25.45 -6.04
C GLY A 67 7.64 24.72 -5.06
N LEU A 68 6.63 24.01 -5.57
CA LEU A 68 5.75 23.19 -4.74
C LEU A 68 6.52 22.08 -4.03
N THR A 69 7.40 21.39 -4.75
CA THR A 69 8.23 20.30 -4.19
C THR A 69 9.13 20.81 -3.08
N ASP A 70 9.80 21.94 -3.28
CA ASP A 70 10.66 22.56 -2.27
C ASP A 70 9.87 22.95 -1.01
N HIS A 71 8.70 23.56 -1.18
CA HIS A 71 7.87 23.98 -0.06
C HIS A 71 7.22 22.80 0.69
N LEU A 72 6.85 21.72 0.00
CA LEU A 72 6.40 20.47 0.64
C LEU A 72 7.47 19.89 1.56
N VAL A 73 8.76 20.03 1.23
CA VAL A 73 9.86 19.65 2.12
C VAL A 73 9.94 20.62 3.30
N GLN A 74 9.94 21.93 3.06
CA GLN A 74 10.04 22.93 4.13
C GLN A 74 8.90 22.83 5.15
N TRP A 75 7.65 22.67 4.70
CA TRP A 75 6.50 22.52 5.60
C TRP A 75 6.60 21.25 6.46
N ARG A 76 7.16 20.15 5.94
CA ARG A 76 7.43 18.95 6.74
C ARG A 76 8.57 19.16 7.75
N MET A 77 9.65 19.83 7.35
CA MET A 77 10.75 20.20 8.26
C MET A 77 10.28 21.08 9.42
N ASN A 78 9.31 21.96 9.17
CA ASN A 78 8.71 22.83 10.18
C ASN A 78 7.63 22.15 11.03
N GLY A 79 7.27 20.90 10.74
CA GLY A 79 6.17 20.18 11.42
C GLY A 79 4.77 20.68 11.06
N GLU A 80 4.62 21.46 9.98
CA GLU A 80 3.32 21.97 9.51
C GLU A 80 2.50 20.92 8.75
N ILE A 81 3.18 19.93 8.18
CA ILE A 81 2.61 18.78 7.48
C ILE A 81 3.34 17.52 7.96
N ASP A 82 2.60 16.42 8.20
CA ASP A 82 3.19 15.15 8.63
C ASP A 82 4.05 14.52 7.51
N TRP A 83 5.18 13.91 7.88
CA TRP A 83 6.08 13.26 6.92
C TRP A 83 5.40 12.18 6.08
N ASN A 84 4.40 11.49 6.63
CA ASN A 84 3.63 10.44 5.97
C ASN A 84 2.51 10.99 5.06
N THR A 85 2.36 12.31 4.94
CA THR A 85 1.38 12.92 4.04
C THR A 85 1.79 12.79 2.57
N VAL A 86 3.10 12.74 2.32
CA VAL A 86 3.68 12.77 0.97
C VAL A 86 4.42 11.47 0.71
N ALA A 87 4.09 10.79 -0.39
CA ALA A 87 4.84 9.64 -0.88
C ALA A 87 5.97 10.10 -1.80
N ASP A 88 7.15 10.36 -1.23
CA ASP A 88 8.34 10.84 -1.94
C ASP A 88 9.57 9.91 -1.86
N GLY A 89 9.41 8.75 -1.21
CA GLY A 89 10.45 7.73 -1.20
C GLY A 89 10.67 7.19 -2.61
N SER A 90 11.83 7.44 -3.22
CA SER A 90 12.27 6.81 -4.48
C SER A 90 13.22 5.64 -4.23
N GLY A 91 12.95 4.81 -3.21
CA GLY A 91 13.79 3.65 -2.90
C GLY A 91 15.10 3.93 -2.19
N ARG A 92 15.18 5.06 -1.50
CA ARG A 92 16.31 5.35 -0.63
C ARG A 92 15.93 4.84 0.75
N GLY A 93 16.46 3.67 1.10
CA GLY A 93 16.45 3.15 2.46
C GLY A 93 17.83 3.32 3.07
N ILE A 94 17.90 3.39 4.40
CA ILE A 94 19.17 3.27 5.11
C ILE A 94 19.57 1.78 5.04
N ILE A 95 20.67 1.47 4.35
CA ILE A 95 21.23 0.12 4.31
C ILE A 95 22.02 -0.07 5.60
N ASN A 96 21.84 -1.20 6.27
CA ASN A 96 22.40 -1.47 7.60
C ASN A 96 21.86 -0.50 8.67
N ASP A 97 20.57 -0.22 8.61
CA ASP A 97 19.87 0.39 9.72
C ASP A 97 19.85 -0.60 10.90
N PHE A 98 20.60 -0.26 11.96
CA PHE A 98 20.69 -1.04 13.19
C PHE A 98 19.87 -0.40 14.32
N ASP A 99 18.80 0.34 13.98
CA ASP A 99 17.89 1.02 14.93
C ASP A 99 17.18 0.07 15.93
N GLY A 100 17.47 -1.22 15.89
CA GLY A 100 17.00 -2.24 16.84
C GLY A 100 18.06 -2.83 17.77
N TYR A 101 19.25 -2.22 17.93
CA TYR A 101 20.19 -2.72 18.96
C TYR A 101 19.66 -2.37 20.36
N GLU A 102 18.96 -3.33 20.94
CA GLU A 102 18.66 -3.39 22.35
C GLU A 102 19.79 -4.10 23.10
N ASP A 103 19.97 -3.81 24.40
CA ASP A 103 20.92 -4.58 25.19
C ASP A 103 20.51 -6.06 25.26
N CYS A 104 21.47 -6.96 25.51
CA CYS A 104 21.23 -8.40 25.47
C CYS A 104 20.05 -8.86 26.35
N ASN A 105 19.78 -8.19 27.48
CA ASN A 105 18.67 -8.59 28.34
C ASN A 105 17.33 -8.13 27.77
N ALA A 106 17.24 -6.91 27.24
CA ALA A 106 16.05 -6.41 26.55
C ALA A 106 15.69 -7.33 25.38
N PHE A 107 16.65 -7.64 24.49
CA PHE A 107 16.43 -8.58 23.39
C PHE A 107 15.91 -9.95 23.87
N VAL A 108 16.55 -10.56 24.87
CA VAL A 108 16.13 -11.87 25.40
C VAL A 108 14.74 -11.80 26.03
N ASN A 109 14.45 -10.75 26.80
CA ASN A 109 13.15 -10.56 27.44
C ASN A 109 12.04 -10.37 26.40
N ASP A 110 12.32 -9.66 25.32
CA ASP A 110 11.38 -9.44 24.22
C ASP A 110 11.09 -10.73 23.45
N GLN A 111 12.12 -11.56 23.18
CA GLN A 111 11.90 -12.89 22.58
C GLN A 111 11.07 -13.80 23.50
N ILE A 112 11.32 -13.76 24.82
CA ILE A 112 10.50 -14.49 25.80
C ILE A 112 9.07 -13.95 25.84
N GLY A 113 8.91 -12.63 25.83
CA GLY A 113 7.60 -11.95 25.80
C GLY A 113 6.80 -12.32 24.56
N PHE A 114 7.45 -12.38 23.41
CA PHE A 114 6.86 -12.82 22.14
C PHE A 114 6.37 -14.26 22.22
N LEU A 115 7.17 -15.18 22.80
CA LEU A 115 6.75 -16.57 23.02
C LEU A 115 5.61 -16.70 24.05
N LEU A 116 5.61 -15.88 25.10
CA LEU A 116 4.56 -15.89 26.12
C LEU A 116 3.21 -15.44 25.56
N LYS A 117 3.21 -14.51 24.59
CA LYS A 117 2.02 -13.96 23.91
C LYS A 117 1.81 -14.55 22.51
N CYS A 118 2.41 -15.70 22.22
CA CYS A 118 2.45 -16.24 20.86
C CYS A 118 1.05 -16.46 20.25
N GLY A 119 0.08 -16.89 21.05
CA GLY A 119 -1.30 -17.04 20.59
C GLY A 119 -1.98 -15.73 20.20
N GLU A 120 -1.81 -14.68 21.00
CA GLU A 120 -2.31 -13.33 20.66
C GLU A 120 -1.64 -12.81 19.39
N GLN A 121 -0.30 -12.97 19.28
CA GLN A 121 0.46 -12.58 18.11
C GLN A 121 0.03 -13.34 16.84
N TYR A 122 -0.25 -14.64 16.97
CA TYR A 122 -0.79 -15.45 15.88
C TYR A 122 -2.15 -14.93 15.41
N GLU A 123 -3.06 -14.66 16.34
CA GLU A 123 -4.40 -14.14 16.02
C GLU A 123 -4.33 -12.76 15.35
N ILE A 124 -3.47 -11.86 15.84
CA ILE A 124 -3.23 -10.54 15.23
C ILE A 124 -2.74 -10.71 13.79
N ARG A 125 -1.75 -11.57 13.56
CA ARG A 125 -1.23 -11.82 12.20
C ARG A 125 -2.28 -12.44 11.29
N LEU A 126 -3.05 -13.40 11.79
CA LEU A 126 -4.11 -14.05 11.01
C LEU A 126 -5.21 -13.07 10.60
N LYS A 127 -5.55 -12.08 11.44
CA LYS A 127 -6.45 -10.98 11.07
C LYS A 127 -5.79 -9.93 10.16
N GLY A 128 -4.46 -9.95 10.07
CA GLY A 128 -3.63 -9.00 9.36
C GLY A 128 -2.79 -9.63 8.26
N GLU A 129 -1.47 -9.62 8.44
CA GLU A 129 -0.46 -10.07 7.46
C GLU A 129 -0.72 -11.47 6.85
N TRP A 130 -1.38 -12.35 7.59
CA TRP A 130 -1.72 -13.71 7.19
C TRP A 130 -3.20 -13.88 6.85
N ARG A 131 -3.91 -12.78 6.57
CA ARG A 131 -5.32 -12.80 6.20
C ARG A 131 -5.63 -13.78 5.06
N TRP A 132 -4.72 -13.88 4.09
CA TRP A 132 -4.87 -14.74 2.91
C TRP A 132 -4.44 -16.20 3.13
N HIS A 133 -4.12 -16.58 4.37
CA HIS A 133 -3.80 -17.96 4.72
C HIS A 133 -5.03 -18.86 4.55
N GLY A 134 -4.83 -20.04 3.96
CA GLY A 134 -5.88 -21.03 3.74
C GLY A 134 -6.88 -20.68 2.62
N GLN A 135 -6.69 -19.58 1.89
CA GLN A 135 -7.61 -19.16 0.84
C GLN A 135 -7.34 -19.93 -0.47
N PRO A 136 -8.36 -20.32 -1.24
CA PRO A 136 -8.16 -20.95 -2.55
C PRO A 136 -7.60 -19.98 -3.58
N GLU A 137 -7.83 -18.67 -3.42
CA GLU A 137 -7.33 -17.62 -4.31
C GLU A 137 -6.42 -16.65 -3.53
N TYR A 138 -5.50 -15.99 -4.25
CA TYR A 138 -4.60 -14.98 -3.69
C TYR A 138 -4.60 -13.73 -4.56
N VAL A 139 -4.41 -12.56 -3.95
CA VAL A 139 -4.33 -11.29 -4.68
C VAL A 139 -3.05 -10.54 -4.33
N MET A 140 -2.39 -10.00 -5.36
CA MET A 140 -1.28 -9.06 -5.23
C MET A 140 -1.50 -7.86 -6.13
N ASN A 141 -1.20 -6.66 -5.63
CA ASN A 141 -1.16 -5.46 -6.46
C ASN A 141 0.27 -5.18 -6.89
N MET A 142 0.49 -4.87 -8.16
CA MET A 142 1.78 -4.45 -8.71
C MET A 142 1.63 -3.09 -9.35
N VAL A 143 2.37 -2.10 -8.88
CA VAL A 143 2.33 -0.73 -9.41
C VAL A 143 3.56 -0.43 -10.25
N GLU A 144 3.39 0.37 -11.30
CA GLU A 144 4.53 0.81 -12.10
C GLU A 144 5.42 1.77 -11.31
N LYS A 145 4.79 2.80 -10.74
CA LYS A 145 5.46 3.87 -10.02
C LYS A 145 5.57 3.59 -8.54
N HIS A 146 6.80 3.65 -8.03
CA HIS A 146 7.06 3.44 -6.61
C HIS A 146 6.32 4.43 -5.70
N ALA A 147 6.18 5.70 -6.10
CA ALA A 147 5.48 6.70 -5.31
C ALA A 147 4.00 6.35 -5.07
N VAL A 148 3.38 5.58 -5.97
CA VAL A 148 1.99 5.15 -5.88
C VAL A 148 1.81 3.90 -5.00
N ALA A 149 2.89 3.16 -4.73
CA ALA A 149 2.84 1.93 -3.94
C ALA A 149 2.30 2.19 -2.53
N GLY A 150 2.76 3.27 -1.88
CA GLY A 150 2.28 3.66 -0.55
C GLY A 150 0.80 4.06 -0.54
N THR A 151 0.34 4.71 -1.61
CA THR A 151 -1.07 5.09 -1.79
C THR A 151 -1.95 3.85 -1.97
N VAL A 152 -1.54 2.90 -2.81
CA VAL A 152 -2.26 1.62 -2.98
C VAL A 152 -2.30 0.85 -1.66
N ALA A 153 -1.17 0.75 -0.97
CA ALA A 153 -1.08 0.07 0.33
C ALA A 153 -2.02 0.70 1.37
N ALA A 154 -2.12 2.03 1.42
CA ALA A 154 -3.04 2.73 2.32
C ALA A 154 -4.51 2.42 2.02
N HIS A 155 -4.89 2.40 0.74
CA HIS A 155 -6.26 2.07 0.31
C HIS A 155 -6.64 0.61 0.54
N THR A 156 -5.66 -0.29 0.51
CA THR A 156 -5.88 -1.75 0.66
C THR A 156 -5.45 -2.29 2.02
N MET A 157 -5.14 -1.42 2.99
CA MET A 157 -4.56 -1.80 4.28
C MET A 157 -5.42 -2.81 5.03
N GLU A 158 -6.74 -2.63 5.02
CA GLU A 158 -7.70 -3.52 5.71
C GLU A 158 -7.80 -4.92 5.07
N ASN A 159 -7.40 -5.04 3.80
CA ASN A 159 -7.41 -6.29 3.04
C ASN A 159 -6.05 -7.00 3.08
N TYR A 160 -5.01 -6.39 3.65
CA TYR A 160 -3.67 -6.97 3.81
C TYR A 160 -3.11 -7.63 2.53
N VAL A 161 -3.38 -7.00 1.38
CA VAL A 161 -2.83 -7.39 0.08
C VAL A 161 -1.41 -6.84 -0.05
N LYS A 162 -0.48 -7.67 -0.53
CA LYS A 162 0.89 -7.22 -0.80
C LYS A 162 0.90 -6.26 -1.99
N VAL A 163 1.76 -5.24 -1.92
CA VAL A 163 1.97 -4.26 -2.99
C VAL A 163 3.41 -4.33 -3.47
N ALA A 164 3.58 -4.71 -4.73
CA ALA A 164 4.83 -4.77 -5.45
C ALA A 164 5.01 -3.51 -6.32
N TYR A 165 6.23 -3.12 -6.66
CA TYR A 165 6.48 -2.01 -7.60
C TYR A 165 7.72 -2.25 -8.46
N ASN A 166 7.68 -1.91 -9.75
CA ASN A 166 8.77 -2.21 -10.70
C ASN A 166 9.58 -1.00 -11.20
N ARG A 167 9.13 0.24 -10.97
CA ARG A 167 9.81 1.49 -11.40
C ARG A 167 10.04 1.58 -12.91
N GLY A 168 9.02 1.24 -13.69
CA GLY A 168 9.14 1.12 -15.15
C GLY A 168 9.56 -0.29 -15.51
N ASP A 169 10.54 -0.44 -16.41
CA ASP A 169 10.97 -1.75 -16.92
C ASP A 169 11.37 -2.72 -15.79
N SER A 170 10.62 -3.81 -15.67
CA SER A 170 10.81 -4.87 -14.69
C SER A 170 12.03 -5.67 -15.11
N GLY A 171 13.22 -5.22 -14.71
CA GLY A 171 14.44 -5.98 -14.96
C GLY A 171 14.30 -7.43 -14.47
N TRP A 172 14.83 -8.39 -15.24
CA TRP A 172 14.67 -9.83 -14.99
C TRP A 172 14.99 -10.28 -13.56
N GLY A 173 16.00 -9.67 -12.91
CA GLY A 173 16.35 -10.00 -11.52
C GLY A 173 15.32 -9.53 -10.48
N TYR A 174 14.50 -8.52 -10.78
CA TYR A 174 13.35 -8.17 -9.95
C TYR A 174 12.22 -9.18 -10.16
N MET A 175 11.96 -9.56 -11.40
CA MET A 175 10.90 -10.53 -11.72
C MET A 175 11.19 -11.92 -11.19
N GLU A 176 12.45 -12.36 -11.17
CA GLU A 176 12.85 -13.59 -10.50
C GLU A 176 12.43 -13.58 -9.01
N LYS A 177 12.68 -12.47 -8.31
CA LYS A 177 12.26 -12.30 -6.91
C LYS A 177 10.75 -12.26 -6.76
N LEU A 178 10.05 -11.49 -7.61
CA LEU A 178 8.59 -11.40 -7.57
C LEU A 178 7.94 -12.76 -7.81
N CYS A 179 8.39 -13.48 -8.85
CA CYS A 179 7.90 -14.82 -9.20
C CYS A 179 8.17 -15.80 -8.06
N ARG A 180 9.34 -15.74 -7.41
CA ARG A 180 9.62 -16.55 -6.21
C ARG A 180 8.70 -16.23 -5.05
N GLU A 181 8.28 -14.97 -4.86
CA GLU A 181 7.27 -14.64 -3.84
C GLU A 181 5.87 -15.12 -4.23
N LEU A 182 5.49 -15.06 -5.51
CA LEU A 182 4.22 -15.59 -6.00
C LEU A 182 4.16 -17.12 -5.87
N ASP A 183 5.25 -17.82 -6.20
CA ASP A 183 5.33 -19.28 -6.12
C ASP A 183 5.20 -19.81 -4.69
N LYS A 184 5.67 -19.06 -3.68
CA LYS A 184 5.40 -19.39 -2.26
C LYS A 184 3.91 -19.35 -1.91
N GLU A 185 3.14 -18.57 -2.64
CA GLU A 185 1.69 -18.48 -2.46
C GLU A 185 0.96 -19.53 -3.32
N ARG A 186 1.63 -20.34 -4.15
CA ARG A 186 1.00 -21.34 -5.04
C ARG A 186 0.15 -22.35 -4.28
N TYR A 187 0.56 -22.72 -3.07
CA TYR A 187 -0.11 -23.74 -2.27
C TYR A 187 -0.70 -23.16 -0.97
N TYR A 188 -1.77 -23.77 -0.49
CA TYR A 188 -2.36 -23.49 0.82
C TYR A 188 -2.73 -24.80 1.51
N THR A 189 -2.96 -24.74 2.83
CA THR A 189 -3.47 -25.89 3.58
C THR A 189 -4.98 -25.81 3.64
N ASP A 190 -5.65 -26.81 3.08
CA ASP A 190 -7.10 -26.94 3.17
C ASP A 190 -7.54 -27.26 4.60
N LEU A 191 -8.55 -26.55 5.10
CA LEU A 191 -8.94 -26.60 6.51
C LEU A 191 -9.76 -27.84 6.86
N ASP A 192 -10.44 -28.41 5.88
CA ASP A 192 -11.35 -29.54 6.10
C ASP A 192 -10.58 -30.86 6.05
N THR A 193 -9.59 -30.97 5.17
CA THR A 193 -8.77 -32.17 4.97
C THR A 193 -7.41 -32.10 5.64
N GLY A 194 -6.88 -30.89 5.89
CA GLY A 194 -5.52 -30.66 6.40
C GLY A 194 -4.42 -30.93 5.37
N ASN A 195 -4.78 -31.16 4.10
CA ASN A 195 -3.83 -31.42 3.03
C ASN A 195 -3.34 -30.12 2.39
N GLU A 196 -2.15 -30.18 1.81
CA GLU A 196 -1.66 -29.12 0.93
C GLU A 196 -2.41 -29.20 -0.40
N MET A 197 -2.97 -28.08 -0.83
CA MET A 197 -3.70 -27.91 -2.07
C MET A 197 -3.07 -26.78 -2.88
N GLU A 198 -3.02 -26.95 -4.19
CA GLU A 198 -2.71 -25.85 -5.09
C GLU A 198 -3.89 -24.86 -5.09
N ARG A 199 -3.57 -23.56 -5.14
CA ARG A 199 -4.58 -22.51 -5.27
C ARG A 199 -5.26 -22.61 -6.63
N ASP A 200 -6.47 -22.07 -6.69
CA ASP A 200 -7.22 -21.97 -7.95
C ASP A 200 -6.61 -20.90 -8.85
N ALA A 201 -6.20 -19.76 -8.27
CA ALA A 201 -5.57 -18.65 -8.98
C ALA A 201 -4.78 -17.72 -8.06
N ILE A 202 -3.77 -17.06 -8.65
CA ILE A 202 -3.09 -15.89 -8.09
C ILE A 202 -3.38 -14.68 -8.98
N HIS A 203 -4.17 -13.74 -8.48
CA HIS A 203 -4.56 -12.51 -9.19
C HIS A 203 -3.48 -11.44 -9.04
N LEU A 204 -2.77 -11.13 -10.13
CA LEU A 204 -1.79 -10.05 -10.18
C LEU A 204 -2.40 -8.80 -10.83
N ASN A 205 -2.91 -7.91 -9.99
CA ASN A 205 -3.50 -6.65 -10.41
C ASN A 205 -2.41 -5.62 -10.73
N TYR A 206 -2.25 -5.26 -12.00
CA TYR A 206 -1.26 -4.30 -12.46
C TYR A 206 -1.83 -2.89 -12.61
N LEU A 207 -1.09 -1.91 -12.08
CA LEU A 207 -1.40 -0.48 -12.14
C LEU A 207 -0.24 0.28 -12.80
N GLY A 208 -0.33 0.53 -14.09
CA GLY A 208 0.66 1.29 -14.87
C GLY A 208 0.08 2.51 -15.54
N ASP A 209 0.94 3.34 -16.13
CA ASP A 209 0.50 4.49 -16.91
C ASP A 209 -0.15 4.02 -18.24
N ASP A 210 -1.06 4.82 -18.79
CA ASP A 210 -1.57 4.62 -20.16
C ASP A 210 -0.80 5.49 -21.14
N ASP A 211 0.41 5.04 -21.49
CA ASP A 211 1.24 5.62 -22.54
C ASP A 211 1.83 4.52 -23.45
N LYS A 212 2.74 4.89 -24.36
CA LYS A 212 3.36 3.92 -25.28
C LYS A 212 4.22 2.89 -24.53
N TYR A 213 4.88 3.28 -23.44
CA TYR A 213 5.81 2.44 -22.69
C TYR A 213 5.06 1.56 -21.69
N GLY A 214 4.11 2.13 -20.95
CA GLY A 214 3.25 1.42 -20.01
C GLY A 214 2.55 0.23 -20.66
N ARG A 215 2.01 0.38 -21.88
CA ARG A 215 1.37 -0.76 -22.57
C ARG A 215 2.32 -1.89 -22.96
N HIS A 216 3.59 -1.58 -23.23
CA HIS A 216 4.60 -2.61 -23.50
C HIS A 216 4.95 -3.43 -22.24
N MET A 217 4.80 -2.82 -21.05
CA MET A 217 5.05 -3.51 -19.79
C MET A 217 4.13 -4.70 -19.55
N ASP A 218 2.88 -4.63 -20.04
CA ASP A 218 1.92 -5.73 -19.90
C ASP A 218 2.44 -7.00 -20.57
N ASP A 219 2.96 -6.86 -21.80
CA ASP A 219 3.49 -7.98 -22.58
C ASP A 219 4.77 -8.53 -21.94
N LEU A 220 5.66 -7.64 -21.49
CA LEU A 220 6.91 -8.03 -20.85
C LEU A 220 6.67 -8.78 -19.53
N ILE A 221 5.76 -8.31 -18.69
CA ILE A 221 5.43 -8.98 -17.42
C ILE A 221 4.85 -10.37 -17.70
N LYS A 222 3.96 -10.50 -18.69
CA LYS A 222 3.39 -11.81 -19.08
C LYS A 222 4.45 -12.76 -19.61
N GLU A 223 5.36 -12.29 -20.48
CA GLU A 223 6.49 -13.07 -20.98
C GLU A 223 7.36 -13.58 -19.82
N GLN A 224 7.63 -12.72 -18.84
CA GLN A 224 8.44 -13.07 -17.68
C GLN A 224 7.72 -14.08 -16.77
N LEU A 225 6.42 -13.91 -16.53
CA LEU A 225 5.60 -14.89 -15.79
C LEU A 225 5.60 -16.26 -16.48
N GLU A 226 5.49 -16.29 -17.81
CA GLU A 226 5.59 -17.51 -18.61
C GLU A 226 6.98 -18.15 -18.50
N PHE A 227 8.04 -17.35 -18.64
CA PHE A 227 9.41 -17.82 -18.51
C PHE A 227 9.69 -18.47 -17.14
N PHE A 228 9.16 -17.89 -16.06
CA PHE A 228 9.29 -18.42 -14.70
C PHE A 228 8.28 -19.53 -14.36
N GLY A 229 7.46 -19.98 -15.31
CA GLY A 229 6.54 -21.11 -15.13
C GLY A 229 5.37 -20.81 -14.21
N LEU A 230 4.88 -19.57 -14.22
CA LEU A 230 3.74 -19.12 -13.40
C LEU A 230 2.51 -18.73 -14.23
N SER A 231 2.58 -18.80 -15.56
CA SER A 231 1.46 -18.42 -16.44
C SER A 231 0.25 -19.36 -16.35
N ASP A 232 0.40 -20.52 -15.73
CA ASP A 232 -0.65 -21.50 -15.45
C ASP A 232 -1.51 -21.12 -14.23
N ILE A 233 -0.93 -20.41 -13.25
CA ILE A 233 -1.56 -20.10 -11.97
C ILE A 233 -1.74 -18.58 -11.74
N VAL A 234 -0.91 -17.73 -12.35
CA VAL A 234 -0.98 -16.27 -12.17
C VAL A 234 -1.85 -15.64 -13.25
N GLU A 235 -2.95 -15.03 -12.82
CA GLU A 235 -3.83 -14.21 -13.66
C GLU A 235 -3.38 -12.75 -13.64
N PHE A 236 -2.60 -12.35 -14.67
CA PHE A 236 -2.21 -10.96 -14.85
C PHE A 236 -3.38 -10.12 -15.38
N LYS A 237 -3.69 -9.02 -14.69
CA LYS A 237 -4.75 -8.08 -15.10
C LYS A 237 -4.32 -6.63 -14.91
N ARG A 238 -4.23 -5.86 -16.00
CA ARG A 238 -4.16 -4.39 -15.90
C ARG A 238 -5.51 -3.86 -15.40
N ILE A 239 -5.50 -3.25 -14.23
CA ILE A 239 -6.70 -2.61 -13.64
C ILE A 239 -6.65 -1.09 -13.73
N ALA A 240 -5.47 -0.50 -13.93
CA ALA A 240 -5.30 0.94 -14.14
C ALA A 240 -4.01 1.25 -14.90
N VAL A 241 -3.89 2.40 -15.57
CA VAL A 241 -4.97 3.23 -16.12
C VAL A 241 -5.45 2.58 -17.42
N VAL A 242 -6.76 2.45 -17.62
CA VAL A 242 -7.35 1.90 -18.86
C VAL A 242 -8.23 2.94 -19.59
N PRO A 243 -8.44 2.80 -20.92
CA PRO A 243 -9.16 3.81 -21.72
C PRO A 243 -10.55 4.21 -21.20
N SER A 244 -11.32 3.27 -20.67
CA SER A 244 -12.65 3.57 -20.10
C SER A 244 -12.58 4.49 -18.88
N GLN A 245 -11.56 4.34 -18.05
CA GLN A 245 -11.36 5.13 -16.84
C GLN A 245 -11.02 6.59 -17.15
N ILE A 246 -10.27 6.84 -18.22
CA ILE A 246 -9.90 8.20 -18.64
C ILE A 246 -11.16 9.05 -18.85
N GLN A 247 -12.11 8.51 -19.61
CA GLN A 247 -13.37 9.21 -19.90
C GLN A 247 -14.28 9.27 -18.66
N GLU A 248 -14.43 8.17 -17.94
CA GLU A 248 -15.35 8.09 -16.79
C GLU A 248 -14.91 8.95 -15.60
N TYR A 249 -13.61 9.07 -15.40
CA TYR A 249 -13.02 9.76 -14.25
C TYR A 249 -12.55 11.17 -14.58
N GLY A 250 -12.60 11.57 -15.86
CA GLY A 250 -12.16 12.90 -16.32
C GLY A 250 -10.69 13.14 -16.02
N LEU A 251 -9.84 12.13 -16.24
CA LEU A 251 -8.42 12.22 -15.90
C LEU A 251 -7.72 13.27 -16.78
N PRO A 252 -6.86 14.12 -16.22
CA PRO A 252 -6.02 14.99 -17.03
C PRO A 252 -4.96 14.16 -17.77
N VAL A 253 -4.54 14.66 -18.92
CA VAL A 253 -3.30 14.20 -19.56
C VAL A 253 -2.11 14.56 -18.68
N ASP A 254 -1.01 13.81 -18.84
CA ASP A 254 0.26 14.13 -18.20
C ASP A 254 0.61 15.62 -18.39
N PHE A 255 0.82 16.32 -17.27
CA PHE A 255 1.17 17.74 -17.29
C PHE A 255 2.61 17.97 -17.81
N GLU A 256 3.51 17.00 -17.65
CA GLU A 256 4.90 17.09 -18.11
C GLU A 256 5.02 16.96 -19.63
N THR A 257 4.42 15.94 -20.24
CA THR A 257 4.56 15.71 -21.68
C THR A 257 3.36 16.17 -22.51
N GLY A 258 2.20 16.38 -21.88
CA GLY A 258 0.92 16.60 -22.57
C GLY A 258 0.41 15.34 -23.28
N LYS A 259 0.96 14.15 -22.97
CA LYS A 259 0.66 12.88 -23.64
C LYS A 259 0.54 11.75 -22.63
N GLY A 260 -0.43 10.87 -22.85
CA GLY A 260 -0.68 9.74 -21.95
C GLY A 260 -1.35 10.17 -20.65
N TYR A 261 -1.66 9.17 -19.82
CA TYR A 261 -2.37 9.35 -18.56
C TYR A 261 -1.64 8.62 -17.45
N GLU A 262 -1.33 9.36 -16.38
CA GLU A 262 -0.57 8.82 -15.27
C GLU A 262 -1.49 8.22 -14.20
N ILE A 263 -1.06 7.11 -13.58
CA ILE A 263 -1.77 6.50 -12.46
C ILE A 263 -1.89 7.47 -11.26
N ASP A 264 -0.93 8.38 -11.09
CA ASP A 264 -0.95 9.43 -10.06
C ASP A 264 -2.21 10.31 -10.14
N ALA A 265 -2.67 10.60 -11.37
CA ALA A 265 -3.84 11.44 -11.61
C ALA A 265 -5.13 10.77 -11.12
N LEU A 266 -5.18 9.44 -11.13
CA LEU A 266 -6.36 8.68 -10.73
C LEU A 266 -6.69 8.87 -9.25
N ASN A 267 -5.71 8.64 -8.37
CA ASN A 267 -5.88 8.87 -6.93
C ASN A 267 -6.12 10.36 -6.62
N ALA A 268 -5.41 11.25 -7.32
CA ALA A 268 -5.48 12.68 -7.07
C ALA A 268 -6.86 13.28 -7.36
N PHE A 269 -7.48 12.90 -8.49
CA PHE A 269 -8.78 13.43 -8.89
C PHE A 269 -9.96 12.66 -8.33
N ASN A 270 -9.84 11.33 -8.19
CA ASN A 270 -10.94 10.47 -7.82
C ASN A 270 -10.51 9.42 -6.77
N PRO A 271 -10.11 9.84 -5.56
CA PRO A 271 -9.58 8.92 -4.54
C PRO A 271 -10.57 7.81 -4.16
N GLU A 272 -11.86 8.14 -4.08
CA GLU A 272 -12.91 7.15 -3.78
C GLU A 272 -13.11 6.15 -4.92
N LYS A 273 -13.07 6.59 -6.19
CA LYS A 273 -13.15 5.67 -7.33
C LYS A 273 -11.90 4.82 -7.45
N PHE A 274 -10.73 5.37 -7.11
CA PHE A 274 -9.47 4.64 -7.07
C PHE A 274 -9.51 3.55 -5.98
N ARG A 275 -9.95 3.90 -4.76
CA ARG A 275 -10.18 2.93 -3.69
C ARG A 275 -11.15 1.84 -4.12
N LYS A 276 -12.30 2.23 -4.69
CA LYS A 276 -13.31 1.28 -5.17
C LYS A 276 -12.75 0.34 -6.23
N LEU A 277 -12.00 0.87 -7.20
CA LEU A 277 -11.34 0.07 -8.23
C LEU A 277 -10.42 -1.01 -7.62
N LEU A 278 -9.61 -0.64 -6.64
CA LEU A 278 -8.75 -1.59 -5.93
C LEU A 278 -9.59 -2.66 -5.22
N LEU A 279 -10.58 -2.25 -4.42
CA LEU A 279 -11.40 -3.18 -3.63
C LEU A 279 -12.26 -4.11 -4.49
N ASP A 280 -12.75 -3.64 -5.64
CA ASP A 280 -13.52 -4.44 -6.59
C ASP A 280 -12.67 -5.55 -7.25
N ASN A 281 -11.34 -5.42 -7.25
CA ASN A 281 -10.40 -6.43 -7.77
C ASN A 281 -9.69 -7.21 -6.65
N ILE A 282 -10.12 -7.06 -5.40
CA ILE A 282 -9.54 -7.75 -4.23
C ILE A 282 -10.62 -8.55 -3.50
N THR A 283 -11.71 -7.88 -3.13
CA THR A 283 -12.75 -8.43 -2.25
C THR A 283 -13.42 -9.70 -2.79
N PRO A 284 -13.69 -9.84 -4.10
CA PRO A 284 -14.35 -11.04 -4.63
C PRO A 284 -13.59 -12.35 -4.38
N TYR A 285 -12.26 -12.26 -4.23
CA TYR A 285 -11.37 -13.41 -4.12
C TYR A 285 -11.06 -13.81 -2.67
N PHE A 286 -11.70 -13.14 -1.70
CA PHE A 286 -11.50 -13.42 -0.28
C PHE A 286 -12.72 -14.14 0.30
N ASP A 287 -12.52 -15.40 0.69
CA ASP A 287 -13.50 -16.20 1.39
C ASP A 287 -13.45 -15.91 2.90
N ARG A 288 -14.49 -15.20 3.36
CA ARG A 288 -14.66 -14.85 4.76
C ARG A 288 -14.97 -16.06 5.64
N ASP A 289 -15.67 -17.06 5.12
CA ASP A 289 -16.06 -18.22 5.92
C ASP A 289 -14.83 -19.08 6.24
N ILE A 290 -13.93 -19.28 5.27
CA ILE A 290 -12.62 -19.93 5.47
C ILE A 290 -11.81 -19.17 6.52
N HIS A 291 -11.75 -17.84 6.44
CA HIS A 291 -11.01 -17.02 7.40
C HIS A 291 -11.59 -17.10 8.81
N ASP A 292 -12.92 -17.01 8.94
CA ASP A 292 -13.62 -17.14 10.21
C ASP A 292 -13.47 -18.56 10.79
N GLN A 293 -13.39 -19.59 9.96
CA GLN A 293 -13.08 -20.97 10.37
C GLN A 293 -11.66 -21.09 10.93
N LEU A 294 -10.66 -20.52 10.25
CA LEU A 294 -9.27 -20.48 10.72
C LEU A 294 -9.15 -19.85 12.11
N LEU A 295 -9.81 -18.71 12.32
CA LEU A 295 -9.83 -18.02 13.61
C LEU A 295 -10.50 -18.86 14.72
N LYS A 296 -11.58 -19.58 14.38
CA LYS A 296 -12.28 -20.47 15.33
C LYS A 296 -11.50 -21.73 15.67
N GLN A 297 -10.79 -22.31 14.70
CA GLN A 297 -9.98 -23.52 14.88
C GLN A 297 -8.69 -23.24 15.65
N ASN A 298 -8.10 -22.05 15.46
CA ASN A 298 -6.80 -21.67 16.02
C ASN A 298 -6.88 -20.47 16.98
N PRO A 299 -7.73 -20.50 18.03
CA PRO A 299 -7.80 -19.41 18.98
C PRO A 299 -6.48 -19.31 19.76
N ALA A 300 -6.13 -18.10 20.23
CA ALA A 300 -4.86 -17.82 20.92
C ALA A 300 -4.47 -18.89 21.97
N ARG A 301 -5.44 -19.32 22.80
CA ARG A 301 -5.23 -20.35 23.84
C ARG A 301 -4.68 -21.68 23.31
N VAL A 302 -5.06 -22.09 22.09
CA VAL A 302 -4.63 -23.35 21.47
C VAL A 302 -3.16 -23.22 21.07
N ILE A 303 -2.81 -22.11 20.43
CA ILE A 303 -1.43 -21.79 20.02
C ILE A 303 -0.52 -21.65 21.25
N ASP A 304 -0.95 -20.95 22.30
CA ASP A 304 -0.20 -20.87 23.56
C ASP A 304 0.04 -22.24 24.20
N GLY A 305 -0.95 -23.13 24.09
CA GLY A 305 -0.84 -24.52 24.51
C GLY A 305 0.21 -25.30 23.71
N LEU A 306 0.30 -25.07 22.38
CA LEU A 306 1.34 -25.68 21.54
C LEU A 306 2.74 -25.20 21.93
N VAL A 307 2.91 -23.91 22.24
CA VAL A 307 4.18 -23.37 22.72
C VAL A 307 4.55 -23.98 24.06
N ARG A 308 3.63 -24.02 25.04
CA ARG A 308 3.89 -24.59 26.38
C ARG A 308 4.15 -26.09 26.41
N LYS A 309 3.73 -26.82 25.36
CA LYS A 309 4.14 -28.22 25.15
C LYS A 309 5.62 -28.35 24.76
N ARG A 310 6.21 -27.32 24.13
CA ARG A 310 7.58 -27.31 23.59
C ARG A 310 8.55 -26.49 24.44
N VAL A 311 8.06 -25.48 25.16
CA VAL A 311 8.87 -24.51 25.92
C VAL A 311 8.37 -24.44 27.37
N LYS A 312 9.31 -24.43 28.32
CA LYS A 312 9.02 -24.28 29.76
C LYS A 312 9.43 -22.89 30.24
N PHE A 313 8.48 -22.10 30.71
CA PHE A 313 8.75 -20.78 31.27
C PHE A 313 9.02 -20.87 32.77
N LEU A 314 10.21 -20.42 33.20
CA LEU A 314 10.61 -20.47 34.61
C LEU A 314 9.79 -19.52 35.49
N SER A 315 9.35 -18.39 34.94
CA SER A 315 8.52 -17.38 35.61
C SER A 315 7.14 -17.90 36.05
N GLU A 316 6.63 -18.97 35.43
CA GLU A 316 5.32 -19.55 35.77
C GLU A 316 5.38 -20.49 36.99
N ARG A 317 6.57 -20.86 37.45
CA ARG A 317 6.75 -21.80 38.59
C ARG A 317 6.69 -21.14 39.96
N SER A 318 6.94 -19.83 40.05
CA SER A 318 7.02 -19.09 41.32
C SER A 318 5.66 -18.83 41.99
N GLY A 319 4.54 -19.20 41.36
CA GLY A 319 3.18 -18.88 41.81
C GLY A 319 2.42 -19.94 42.61
N LYS A 320 2.92 -21.17 42.83
CA LYS A 320 2.23 -22.13 43.73
C LYS A 320 2.60 -21.84 45.18
N PRO A 321 1.68 -21.36 46.04
CA PRO A 321 1.95 -21.28 47.47
C PRO A 321 2.27 -22.68 47.96
N LYS A 322 3.40 -22.87 48.64
CA LYS A 322 3.66 -24.12 49.37
C LYS A 322 2.52 -24.28 50.36
N SER A 323 1.64 -25.27 50.15
CA SER A 323 0.61 -25.63 51.13
C SER A 323 1.34 -25.99 52.41
N SER A 324 1.29 -25.12 53.42
CA SER A 324 1.86 -25.41 54.73
C SER A 324 0.98 -26.48 55.36
N THR A 325 1.38 -27.74 55.20
CA THR A 325 0.76 -28.87 55.90
C THR A 325 0.99 -28.65 57.39
N ARG A 326 -0.02 -28.07 58.04
CA ARG A 326 -0.07 -27.81 59.48
C ARG A 326 -0.07 -29.16 60.19
N ARG A 327 1.10 -29.64 60.61
CA ARG A 327 1.21 -30.74 61.58
C ARG A 327 0.63 -30.24 62.90
N ARG A 328 -0.65 -30.54 63.16
CA ARG A 328 -1.16 -30.64 64.53
C ARG A 328 -0.48 -31.83 65.18
N ARG A 329 0.42 -31.58 66.13
CA ARG A 329 0.74 -32.54 67.17
C ARG A 329 -0.05 -32.15 68.42
N LEU A 330 -0.77 -33.14 68.93
CA LEU A 330 -1.41 -33.20 70.24
C LEU A 330 -0.38 -33.07 71.35
#